data_AF-A0AA39FNZ3-F1
#
_entry.id   AF-A0AA39FNZ3-F1
#
_cell.length_a   1.000
_cell.length_b   1.000
_cell.length_c   1.000
_cell.angle_alpha   90.00
_cell.angle_beta   90.00
_cell.angle_gamma   90.00
#
_symmetry.space_group_name_H-M   'P 1'
#
loop_
_entity.id
_entity.type
_entity.pdbx_description
1 polymer ?
#
loop_
_entity_poly.entity_id
_entity_poly.type
_entity_poly.pdbx_seq_one_letter_code
_entity_poly.pdbx_strand_id
1 'polypeptide(L)'
;MSVHRWKGRYVKKNVKEMLLKRSEMAKELAKNKREKQKLKEVENASSYPVKGIRLIDLEYLSESMYCSKCTEKLFVQDIENETITGAASKFHVRCHKCSIHSGLGQTKIDQLFTVMGLPKFNVHIFKDHERIIAPVIELVAKESCEEATALERTITEENVDSLKNLL
;
A
#
# COMPACT_ATOMS: atom_id res chain seq x y z
N MET A 1 -26.53 -45.57 28.51
CA MET A 1 -26.24 -44.71 27.33
C MET A 1 -25.37 -43.54 27.78
N SER A 2 -24.18 -43.32 27.22
CA SER A 2 -23.32 -42.20 27.64
C SER A 2 -23.92 -40.86 27.17
N VAL A 3 -24.13 -39.96 28.11
CA VAL A 3 -24.70 -38.63 27.89
C VAL A 3 -23.57 -37.61 27.99
N HIS A 4 -23.45 -36.71 27.02
CA HIS A 4 -22.41 -35.70 26.92
C HIS A 4 -23.00 -34.30 26.90
N ARG A 5 -22.27 -33.30 27.40
CA ARG A 5 -22.74 -31.91 27.46
C ARG A 5 -22.28 -31.10 26.24
N TRP A 6 -23.18 -30.31 25.66
CA TRP A 6 -22.91 -29.39 24.55
C TRP A 6 -23.77 -28.12 24.69
N LYS A 7 -23.13 -26.93 24.69
CA LYS A 7 -23.78 -25.62 24.91
C LYS A 7 -24.86 -25.64 26.01
N GLY A 8 -24.53 -26.24 27.15
CA GLY A 8 -25.41 -26.34 28.32
C GLY A 8 -26.45 -27.47 28.30
N ARG A 9 -26.67 -28.16 27.17
CA ARG A 9 -27.65 -29.27 27.05
C ARG A 9 -26.98 -30.64 27.07
N TYR A 10 -27.73 -31.64 27.51
CA TYR A 10 -27.32 -33.06 27.49
C TYR A 10 -27.68 -33.70 26.14
N VAL A 11 -26.72 -34.34 25.49
CA VAL A 11 -26.84 -34.95 24.16
C VAL A 11 -26.18 -36.33 24.13
N LYS A 12 -26.60 -37.19 23.21
CA LYS A 12 -25.95 -38.48 22.96
C LYS A 12 -24.57 -38.28 22.32
N LYS A 13 -23.65 -39.23 22.54
CA LYS A 13 -22.27 -39.18 22.00
C LYS A 13 -22.21 -38.89 20.49
N ASN A 14 -22.98 -39.63 19.70
CA ASN A 14 -23.00 -39.49 18.23
C ASN A 14 -23.46 -38.09 17.79
N VAL A 15 -24.38 -37.47 18.54
CA VAL A 15 -24.86 -36.10 18.26
C VAL A 15 -23.77 -35.08 18.55
N LYS A 16 -23.00 -35.26 19.62
CA LYS A 16 -21.87 -34.36 19.96
C LYS A 16 -20.76 -34.42 18.89
N GLU A 17 -20.41 -35.61 18.42
CA GLU A 17 -19.39 -35.79 17.38
C GLU A 17 -19.82 -35.15 16.05
N MET A 18 -21.09 -35.31 15.66
CA MET A 18 -21.65 -34.64 14.48
C MET A 18 -21.58 -33.11 14.60
N LEU A 19 -21.87 -32.56 15.78
CA LEU A 19 -21.85 -31.11 16.01
C LEU A 19 -20.42 -30.53 16.00
N LEU A 20 -19.44 -31.27 16.51
CA LEU A 20 -18.03 -30.90 16.44
C LEU A 20 -17.55 -30.82 14.99
N LYS A 21 -17.84 -31.86 14.19
CA LYS A 21 -17.52 -31.89 12.76
C LYS A 21 -18.16 -30.71 11.99
N ARG A 22 -19.42 -30.38 12.28
CA ARG A 22 -20.09 -29.21 11.69
C ARG A 22 -19.41 -27.89 12.08
N SER A 23 -18.97 -27.77 13.33
CA SER A 23 -18.27 -26.57 13.80
C SER A 23 -16.89 -26.42 13.14
N GLU A 24 -16.18 -27.51 12.90
CA GLU A 24 -14.88 -27.52 12.23
C GLU A 24 -15.03 -27.14 10.75
N MET A 25 -15.96 -27.77 10.03
CA MET A 25 -16.27 -27.42 8.63
C MET A 25 -16.65 -25.94 8.47
N ALA A 26 -17.45 -25.38 9.40
CA ALA A 26 -17.80 -23.96 9.35
C ALA A 26 -16.59 -23.02 9.54
N LYS A 27 -15.62 -23.41 10.38
CA LYS A 27 -14.36 -22.65 10.57
C LYS A 27 -13.48 -22.71 9.32
N GLU A 28 -13.36 -23.87 8.68
CA GLU A 28 -12.61 -24.04 7.45
C GLU A 28 -13.19 -23.22 6.29
N LEU A 29 -14.52 -23.25 6.12
CA LEU A 29 -15.20 -22.43 5.10
C LEU A 29 -14.97 -20.93 5.31
N ALA A 30 -14.98 -20.46 6.57
CA ALA A 30 -14.69 -19.07 6.89
C ALA A 30 -13.22 -18.68 6.60
N LYS A 31 -12.27 -19.60 6.85
CA LYS A 31 -10.85 -19.40 6.53
C LYS A 31 -10.63 -19.30 5.01
N ASN A 32 -11.20 -20.23 4.24
CA ASN A 32 -11.10 -20.25 2.78
C ASN A 32 -11.74 -19.00 2.13
N LYS A 33 -12.83 -18.48 2.70
CA LYS A 33 -13.45 -17.23 2.23
C LYS A 33 -12.53 -16.01 2.45
N ARG A 34 -11.86 -15.93 3.60
CA ARG A 34 -10.89 -14.86 3.91
C ARG A 34 -9.64 -14.94 3.03
N GLU A 35 -9.13 -16.14 2.77
CA GLU A 35 -7.99 -16.35 1.85
C GLU A 35 -8.34 -15.96 0.41
N LYS A 36 -9.51 -16.38 -0.10
CA LYS A 36 -9.99 -15.95 -1.43
C LYS A 36 -10.19 -14.43 -1.53
N GLN A 37 -10.57 -13.77 -0.45
CA GLN A 37 -10.74 -12.32 -0.43
C GLN A 37 -9.39 -11.59 -0.44
N LYS A 38 -8.41 -12.07 0.32
CA LYS A 38 -7.03 -11.55 0.31
C LYS A 38 -6.35 -11.71 -1.06
N LEU A 39 -6.53 -12.85 -1.74
CA LEU A 39 -5.98 -13.08 -3.08
C LEU A 39 -6.52 -12.07 -4.11
N LYS A 40 -7.81 -11.72 -4.02
CA LYS A 40 -8.44 -10.71 -4.91
C LYS A 40 -7.97 -9.28 -4.66
N GLU A 41 -7.48 -8.97 -3.46
CA GLU A 41 -6.96 -7.64 -3.11
C GLU A 41 -5.53 -7.44 -3.63
N VAL A 42 -4.71 -8.51 -3.66
CA VAL A 42 -3.33 -8.46 -4.16
C VAL A 42 -3.27 -8.32 -5.68
N GLU A 43 -4.18 -8.94 -6.43
CA GLU A 43 -4.25 -8.83 -7.89
C GLU A 43 -4.65 -7.44 -8.41
N ASN A 44 -5.26 -6.58 -7.56
CA ASN A 44 -5.75 -5.25 -7.95
C ASN A 44 -4.81 -4.09 -7.56
N ALA A 45 -3.62 -4.39 -7.01
CA ALA A 45 -2.77 -3.36 -6.40
C ALA A 45 -1.96 -2.49 -7.39
N SER A 46 -2.04 -2.69 -8.72
CA SER A 46 -1.29 -1.85 -9.69
C SER A 46 -2.03 -1.50 -10.99
N SER A 47 -3.37 -1.45 -10.97
CA SER A 47 -4.10 -0.91 -12.12
C SER A 47 -4.30 0.59 -11.93
N TYR A 48 -3.38 1.42 -12.44
CA TYR A 48 -3.74 2.80 -12.77
C TYR A 48 -5.03 2.77 -13.61
N PRO A 49 -6.09 3.51 -13.22
CA PRO A 49 -7.41 3.33 -13.81
C PRO A 49 -7.46 3.82 -15.27
N VAL A 50 -6.55 4.71 -15.65
CA VAL A 50 -6.46 5.28 -16.99
C VAL A 50 -5.17 4.82 -17.65
N LYS A 51 -5.28 4.12 -18.80
CA LYS A 51 -4.16 3.61 -19.58
C LYS A 51 -4.22 4.14 -21.03
N GLY A 52 -3.06 4.40 -21.62
CA GLY A 52 -2.90 4.76 -23.04
C GLY A 52 -2.25 6.12 -23.27
N ILE A 53 -2.15 6.49 -24.56
CA ILE A 53 -1.60 7.77 -25.02
C ILE A 53 -2.76 8.69 -25.40
N ARG A 54 -2.69 9.97 -25.03
CA ARG A 54 -3.65 11.01 -25.40
C ARG A 54 -2.88 12.21 -25.96
N LEU A 55 -3.43 12.84 -26.99
CA LEU A 55 -2.98 14.16 -27.44
C LEU A 55 -3.69 15.19 -26.58
N ILE A 56 -2.91 16.05 -25.93
CA ILE A 56 -3.43 17.00 -24.94
C ILE A 56 -2.94 18.40 -25.30
N ASP A 57 -3.86 19.36 -25.28
CA ASP A 57 -3.51 20.77 -25.24
C ASP A 57 -3.02 21.13 -23.83
N LEU A 58 -1.72 21.44 -23.71
CA LEU A 58 -1.07 21.72 -22.44
C LEU A 58 -1.59 23.00 -21.79
N GLU A 59 -1.98 24.01 -22.57
CA GLU A 59 -2.49 25.28 -22.05
C GLU A 59 -3.82 25.03 -21.35
N TYR A 60 -4.77 24.44 -22.06
CA TYR A 60 -6.08 24.07 -21.52
C TYR A 60 -6.00 23.09 -20.34
N LEU A 61 -5.09 22.10 -20.40
CA LEU A 61 -4.89 21.18 -19.28
C LEU A 61 -4.37 21.94 -18.05
N SER A 62 -3.39 22.83 -18.21
CA SER A 62 -2.79 23.55 -17.08
C SER A 62 -3.80 24.45 -16.36
N GLU A 63 -4.69 25.13 -17.10
CA GLU A 63 -5.74 25.98 -16.54
C GLU A 63 -6.82 25.17 -15.82
N SER A 64 -7.10 23.95 -16.29
CA SER A 64 -8.13 23.07 -15.71
C SER A 64 -7.63 22.22 -14.53
N MET A 65 -6.34 22.25 -14.22
CA MET A 65 -5.72 21.49 -13.12
C MET A 65 -5.77 22.21 -11.77
N TYR A 66 -6.89 22.87 -11.50
CA TYR A 66 -7.19 23.50 -10.22
C TYR A 66 -8.53 23.01 -9.67
N CYS A 67 -8.57 22.73 -8.37
CA CYS A 67 -9.81 22.32 -7.73
C CYS A 67 -10.80 23.49 -7.69
N SER A 68 -12.01 23.28 -8.21
CA SER A 68 -13.09 24.27 -8.18
C SER A 68 -13.54 24.68 -6.78
N LYS A 69 -13.25 23.88 -5.74
CA LYS A 69 -13.67 24.16 -4.36
C LYS A 69 -12.62 24.89 -3.53
N CYS A 70 -11.35 24.50 -3.63
CA CYS A 70 -10.28 24.96 -2.75
C CYS A 70 -9.11 25.62 -3.48
N THR A 71 -9.22 25.78 -4.81
CA THR A 71 -8.21 26.38 -5.70
C THR A 71 -6.82 25.75 -5.61
N GLU A 72 -6.72 24.56 -5.00
CA GLU A 72 -5.49 23.80 -4.89
C GLU A 72 -5.15 23.14 -6.23
N LYS A 73 -3.85 23.03 -6.52
CA LYS A 73 -3.36 22.35 -7.72
C LYS A 73 -3.74 20.86 -7.68
N LEU A 74 -4.16 20.34 -8.82
CA LEU A 74 -4.49 18.93 -9.03
C LEU A 74 -3.33 18.24 -9.74
N PHE A 75 -3.05 16.98 -9.39
CA PHE A 75 -1.99 16.20 -10.05
C PHE A 75 -2.59 15.17 -11.01
N VAL A 76 -1.93 14.96 -12.15
CA VAL A 76 -2.33 13.94 -13.16
C VAL A 76 -2.31 12.53 -12.55
N GLN A 77 -1.46 12.29 -11.56
CA GLN A 77 -1.36 11.01 -10.86
C GLN A 77 -2.63 10.68 -10.06
N ASP A 78 -3.45 11.67 -9.72
CA ASP A 78 -4.66 11.52 -8.93
C ASP A 78 -5.93 11.34 -9.79
N ILE A 79 -5.76 11.03 -11.08
CA ILE A 79 -6.89 10.69 -11.94
C ILE A 79 -7.49 9.36 -11.49
N GLU A 80 -8.75 9.40 -11.07
CA GLU A 80 -9.50 8.20 -10.67
C GLU A 80 -10.20 7.56 -11.85
N ASN A 81 -10.75 8.37 -12.76
CA ASN A 81 -11.56 7.88 -13.87
C ASN A 81 -11.40 8.79 -15.09
N GLU A 82 -11.53 8.19 -16.28
CA GLU A 82 -11.65 8.89 -17.56
C GLU A 82 -13.05 8.61 -18.12
N THR A 83 -13.77 9.65 -18.53
CA THR A 83 -14.99 9.53 -19.31
C THR A 83 -14.72 9.99 -20.74
N ILE A 84 -14.96 9.11 -21.71
CA ILE A 84 -14.67 9.37 -23.12
C ILE A 84 -15.98 9.78 -23.81
N THR A 85 -15.98 10.97 -24.41
CA THR A 85 -17.09 11.50 -25.21
C THR A 85 -16.58 11.89 -26.59
N GLY A 86 -16.76 11.00 -27.57
CA GLY A 86 -16.20 11.19 -28.91
C GLY A 86 -14.67 11.23 -28.88
N ALA A 87 -14.09 12.32 -29.37
CA ALA A 87 -12.64 12.56 -29.34
C ALA A 87 -12.15 13.25 -28.04
N ALA A 88 -13.07 13.64 -27.15
CA ALA A 88 -12.73 14.33 -25.91
C ALA A 88 -12.68 13.35 -24.73
N SER A 89 -11.64 13.49 -23.90
CA SER A 89 -11.48 12.78 -22.64
C SER A 89 -11.71 13.73 -21.48
N LYS A 90 -12.60 13.37 -20.56
CA LYS A 90 -12.85 14.10 -19.33
C LYS A 90 -12.32 13.31 -18.13
N PHE A 91 -11.31 13.87 -17.49
CA PHE A 91 -10.67 13.26 -16.32
C PHE A 91 -11.38 13.67 -15.03
N HIS A 92 -11.64 12.69 -14.18
CA HIS A 92 -12.06 12.88 -12.81
C HIS A 92 -10.82 12.77 -11.92
N VAL A 93 -10.36 13.92 -11.40
CA VAL A 93 -9.17 14.01 -10.56
C VAL A 93 -9.57 14.19 -9.10
N ARG A 94 -8.99 13.37 -8.22
CA ARG A 94 -9.18 13.49 -6.78
C ARG A 94 -8.41 14.72 -6.27
N CYS A 95 -9.08 15.55 -5.48
CA CYS A 95 -8.40 16.62 -4.73
C CYS A 95 -8.04 16.14 -3.32
N HIS A 96 -6.75 16.01 -3.02
CA HIS A 96 -6.27 15.59 -1.68
C HIS A 96 -6.79 16.46 -0.55
N LYS A 97 -6.77 17.78 -0.74
CA LYS A 97 -7.18 18.74 0.28
C LYS A 97 -8.68 18.65 0.56
N CYS A 98 -9.50 18.57 -0.49
CA CYS A 98 -10.95 18.40 -0.31
C CYS A 98 -11.31 17.04 0.27
N SER A 99 -10.59 15.97 -0.05
CA SER A 99 -10.83 14.65 0.56
C SER A 99 -10.62 14.67 2.07
N ILE A 100 -9.60 15.39 2.55
CA ILE A 100 -9.36 15.60 3.99
C ILE A 100 -10.47 16.47 4.60
N HIS A 101 -10.90 17.53 3.91
CA HIS A 101 -11.99 18.40 4.36
C HIS A 101 -13.40 17.82 4.19
N SER A 102 -13.57 16.64 3.57
CA SER A 102 -14.88 15.99 3.36
C SER A 102 -15.49 15.38 4.64
N GLY A 103 -15.08 15.86 5.83
CA GLY A 103 -15.72 15.56 7.12
C GLY A 103 -15.10 14.41 7.90
N LEU A 104 -13.98 13.85 7.45
CA LEU A 104 -13.17 12.91 8.22
C LEU A 104 -12.13 13.70 9.01
N GLY A 105 -12.57 14.28 10.14
CA GLY A 105 -11.65 14.92 11.09
C GLY A 105 -10.55 13.94 11.52
N GLN A 106 -9.42 14.48 11.99
CA GLN A 106 -8.22 13.72 12.39
C GLN A 106 -8.56 12.50 13.28
N THR A 107 -9.53 12.64 14.19
CA THR A 107 -10.02 11.56 15.06
C THR A 107 -10.65 10.39 14.32
N LYS A 108 -11.37 10.61 13.22
CA LYS A 108 -11.97 9.54 12.40
C LYS A 108 -10.91 8.80 11.59
N ILE A 109 -9.89 9.53 11.13
CA ILE A 109 -8.73 8.95 10.44
C ILE A 109 -7.90 8.10 11.42
N ASP A 110 -7.69 8.57 12.64
CA ASP A 110 -7.01 7.82 13.70
C ASP A 110 -7.76 6.53 14.07
N GLN A 111 -9.09 6.58 14.11
CA GLN A 111 -9.93 5.39 14.31
C GLN A 111 -9.76 4.40 13.15
N LEU A 112 -9.72 4.89 11.91
CA LEU A 112 -9.48 4.06 10.73
C LEU A 112 -8.10 3.39 10.78
N PHE A 113 -7.04 4.13 11.10
CA PHE A 113 -5.69 3.58 11.25
C PHE A 113 -5.63 2.53 12.36
N THR A 114 -6.29 2.78 13.49
CA THR A 114 -6.39 1.80 14.58
C THR A 114 -7.04 0.49 14.12
N VAL A 115 -8.12 0.57 13.31
CA VAL A 115 -8.78 -0.61 12.74
C VAL A 115 -7.87 -1.35 11.75
N MET A 116 -7.08 -0.62 10.97
CA MET A 116 -6.10 -1.18 10.03
C MET A 116 -4.82 -1.68 10.73
N GLY A 117 -4.70 -1.53 12.05
CA GLY A 117 -3.48 -1.87 12.80
C GLY A 117 -2.30 -0.93 12.51
N LEU A 118 -2.58 0.26 11.98
CA LEU A 118 -1.60 1.28 11.64
C LEU A 118 -1.47 2.30 12.79
N PRO A 119 -0.26 2.84 13.02
CA PRO A 119 -0.06 3.90 13.98
C PRO A 119 -0.78 5.18 13.54
N LYS A 120 -1.19 5.99 14.52
CA LYS A 120 -1.76 7.33 14.26
C LYS A 120 -0.68 8.22 13.64
N PHE A 121 -1.06 9.21 12.84
CA PHE A 121 -0.06 10.14 12.29
C PHE A 121 0.14 11.30 13.27
N ASN A 122 1.14 11.15 14.15
CA ASN A 122 1.61 12.19 15.05
C ASN A 122 3.07 12.54 14.71
N VAL A 123 3.45 13.81 14.88
CA VAL A 123 4.83 14.31 14.75
C VAL A 123 5.82 13.47 15.57
N HIS A 124 5.40 12.94 16.72
CA HIS A 124 6.24 12.06 17.53
C HIS A 124 6.58 10.72 16.85
N ILE A 125 5.65 10.15 16.08
CA ILE A 125 5.84 8.85 15.41
C ILE A 125 6.82 8.97 14.25
N PHE A 126 6.86 10.12 13.57
CA PHE A 126 7.90 10.40 12.57
C PHE A 126 9.29 10.44 13.21
N LYS A 127 9.44 11.08 14.37
CA LYS A 127 10.72 11.12 15.10
C LYS A 127 11.14 9.75 15.63
N ASP A 128 10.20 8.95 16.11
CA ASP A 128 10.49 7.60 16.59
C ASP A 128 10.88 6.68 15.42
N HIS A 129 10.19 6.78 14.28
CA HIS A 129 10.53 6.05 13.06
C HIS A 129 11.89 6.48 12.50
N GLU A 130 12.18 7.78 12.48
CA GLU A 130 13.49 8.33 12.11
C GLU A 130 14.58 7.77 13.02
N ARG A 131 14.37 7.72 14.34
CA ARG A 131 15.33 7.12 15.29
C ARG A 131 15.55 5.63 15.08
N ILE A 132 14.51 4.88 14.71
CA ILE A 132 14.60 3.43 14.47
C ILE A 132 15.33 3.16 13.16
N ILE A 133 15.07 3.95 12.12
CA ILE A 133 15.59 3.70 10.78
C ILE A 133 16.97 4.33 10.56
N ALA A 134 17.30 5.44 11.22
CA ALA A 134 18.57 6.15 11.03
C ALA A 134 19.81 5.23 11.18
N PRO A 135 19.92 4.36 12.20
CA PRO A 135 21.05 3.45 12.32
C PRO A 135 21.15 2.44 11.17
N VAL A 136 20.00 2.02 10.62
CA VAL A 136 19.96 1.10 9.48
C VAL A 136 20.42 1.81 8.22
N ILE A 137 19.96 3.04 8.00
CA ILE A 137 20.42 3.87 6.86
C ILE A 137 21.92 4.09 6.95
N GLU A 138 22.44 4.42 8.14
CA GLU A 138 23.86 4.66 8.36
C GLU A 138 24.71 3.41 8.10
N LEU A 139 24.24 2.25 8.58
CA LEU A 139 24.90 0.97 8.34
C LEU A 139 24.94 0.62 6.85
N VAL A 140 23.79 0.73 6.16
CA VAL A 140 23.69 0.45 4.72
C VAL A 140 24.54 1.41 3.90
N ALA A 141 24.56 2.70 4.26
CA ALA A 141 25.41 3.68 3.60
C ALA A 141 26.89 3.35 3.78
N LYS A 142 27.30 2.92 4.97
CA LYS A 142 28.67 2.53 5.27
C LYS A 142 29.11 1.29 4.48
N GLU A 143 28.29 0.24 4.50
CA GLU A 143 28.55 -0.99 3.73
C GLU A 143 28.67 -0.67 2.23
N SER A 144 27.75 0.15 1.70
CA SER A 144 27.79 0.56 0.30
C SER A 144 29.08 1.33 -0.06
N CYS A 145 29.55 2.23 0.81
CA CYS A 145 30.81 2.94 0.57
C CYS A 145 32.03 2.02 0.65
N GLU A 146 32.06 1.06 1.58
CA GLU A 146 33.15 0.10 1.71
C GLU A 146 33.23 -0.83 0.49
N GLU A 147 32.08 -1.33 0.02
CA GLU A 147 31.99 -2.14 -1.20
C GLU A 147 32.45 -1.37 -2.44
N ALA A 148 31.99 -0.13 -2.61
CA ALA A 148 32.41 0.72 -3.72
C ALA A 148 33.92 0.97 -3.71
N THR A 149 34.49 1.26 -2.54
CA THR A 149 35.94 1.48 -2.39
C THR A 149 36.74 0.22 -2.73
N ALA A 150 36.27 -0.95 -2.31
CA ALA A 150 36.91 -2.23 -2.62
C ALA A 150 36.88 -2.51 -4.13
N LEU A 151 35.72 -2.31 -4.77
CA LEU A 151 35.56 -2.47 -6.21
C LEU A 151 36.47 -1.52 -7.00
N GLU A 152 36.50 -0.23 -6.63
CA GLU A 152 37.37 0.75 -7.27
C GLU A 152 38.85 0.36 -7.17
N ARG A 153 39.30 -0.13 -6.00
CA ARG A 153 40.67 -0.62 -5.83
C ARG A 153 40.98 -1.78 -6.77
N THR A 154 40.13 -2.80 -6.80
CA THR A 154 40.30 -3.96 -7.69
C THR A 154 40.35 -3.53 -9.15
N ILE A 155 39.42 -2.68 -9.59
CA ILE A 155 39.38 -2.17 -10.97
C ILE A 155 40.63 -1.33 -11.29
N THR A 156 41.13 -0.57 -10.32
CA THR A 156 42.35 0.24 -10.49
C THR A 156 43.58 -0.66 -10.63
N GLU A 157 43.67 -1.73 -9.84
CA GLU A 157 44.74 -2.73 -9.91
C GLU A 157 44.73 -3.47 -11.25
N GLU A 158 43.56 -3.87 -11.74
CA GLU A 158 43.40 -4.53 -13.04
C GLU A 158 43.78 -3.62 -14.22
N ASN A 159 43.52 -2.31 -14.11
CA ASN A 159 43.75 -1.35 -15.19
C ASN A 159 45.05 -0.54 -15.03
N VAL A 160 45.97 -0.95 -14.14
CA VAL A 160 47.23 -0.23 -13.86
C VAL A 160 48.01 0.12 -15.12
N ASP A 161 48.13 -0.83 -16.05
CA ASP A 161 48.93 -0.63 -17.27
C ASP A 161 48.24 0.29 -18.28
N SER A 162 46.90 0.24 -18.36
CA SER A 162 46.12 1.18 -19.16
C SER A 162 46.18 2.60 -18.60
N LEU A 163 46.17 2.74 -17.27
CA LEU A 163 46.27 4.02 -16.56
C LEU A 163 47.67 4.65 -16.69
N LYS A 164 48.74 3.85 -16.65
CA LYS A 164 50.12 4.32 -16.86
C LYS A 164 50.34 4.90 -18.26
N ASN A 165 49.62 4.44 -19.27
CA ASN A 165 49.71 4.95 -20.63
C ASN A 165 48.93 6.28 -20.84
N LEU A 166 48.15 6.70 -19.84
CA LEU A 166 47.36 7.95 -19.87
C LEU A 166 48.02 9.10 -19.08
N LEU A 167 49.12 8.84 -18.36
CA LEU A 167 49.93 9.82 -17.63
C LEU A 167 51.24 10.10 -18.38
#